data_AF-A0A532CDW1-F1
#
_entry.id   AF-A0A532CDW1-F1
#
_cell.length_a   1.000
_cell.length_b   1.000
_cell.length_c   1.000
_cell.angle_alpha   90.00
_cell.angle_beta   90.00
_cell.angle_gamma   90.00
#
_symmetry.space_group_name_H-M   'P 1'
#
loop_
_entity.id
_entity.type
_entity.pdbx_description
1 polymer ?
#
loop_
_entity_poly.entity_id
_entity_poly.type
_entity_poly.pdbx_seq_one_letter_code
_entity_poly.pdbx_strand_id
1 'polypeptide(L)'
;MKTAKRTSKSNVVIPSAWVKGWGKPVVAYRGAEILILESPARAASRTRLARMVRKLRRATGELGITPDQIAAEVEAVQRKRARRS
;
A
#
# COMPACT_ATOMS: atom_id res chain seq x y z
N MET A 1 -25.91 -14.23 17.58
CA MET A 1 -24.86 -13.30 18.03
C MET A 1 -23.76 -13.21 16.96
N LYS A 2 -23.60 -12.09 16.26
CA LYS A 2 -22.51 -11.90 15.28
C LYS A 2 -21.22 -11.59 16.05
N THR A 3 -20.31 -12.56 16.13
CA THR A 3 -19.02 -12.46 16.83
C THR A 3 -18.14 -11.39 16.17
N ALA A 4 -17.97 -10.24 16.81
CA ALA A 4 -16.98 -9.25 16.39
C ALA A 4 -15.57 -9.81 16.61
N LYS A 5 -14.69 -9.72 15.60
CA LYS A 5 -13.27 -10.12 15.76
C LYS A 5 -12.44 -8.86 16.01
N ARG A 6 -11.96 -8.73 17.24
CA ARG A 6 -10.98 -7.71 17.64
C ARG A 6 -9.67 -8.04 16.93
N THR A 7 -9.24 -7.20 16.00
CA THR A 7 -8.01 -7.46 15.25
C THR A 7 -7.09 -6.24 15.32
N SER A 8 -6.01 -6.39 16.10
CA SER A 8 -4.83 -5.52 16.23
C SER A 8 -4.87 -4.36 17.26
N LYS A 9 -3.65 -3.90 17.60
CA LYS A 9 -3.25 -2.90 18.61
C LYS A 9 -3.94 -1.53 18.52
N SER A 10 -4.76 -1.29 17.50
CA SER A 10 -5.42 -0.01 17.20
C SER A 10 -6.85 0.12 17.75
N ASN A 11 -7.33 -0.85 18.55
CA ASN A 11 -8.69 -0.88 19.13
C ASN A 11 -9.84 -0.80 18.11
N VAL A 12 -9.58 -1.12 16.84
CA VAL A 12 -10.62 -1.13 15.81
C VAL A 12 -11.43 -2.43 15.89
N VAL A 13 -12.74 -2.31 16.06
CA VAL A 13 -13.69 -3.43 16.02
C VAL A 13 -14.13 -3.64 14.58
N ILE A 14 -13.74 -4.78 13.99
CA ILE A 14 -14.12 -5.11 12.62
C ILE A 14 -15.24 -6.16 12.66
N PRO A 15 -16.39 -5.91 12.01
CA PRO A 15 -17.43 -6.92 11.87
C PRO A 15 -16.86 -8.16 11.19
N SER A 16 -17.02 -9.34 11.80
CA SER A 16 -16.50 -10.60 11.24
C SER A 16 -17.08 -10.94 9.86
N ALA A 17 -18.26 -10.42 9.55
CA ALA A 17 -18.89 -10.53 8.23
C ALA A 17 -18.04 -9.91 7.12
N TRP A 18 -17.30 -8.83 7.39
CA TRP A 18 -16.50 -8.12 6.38
C TRP A 18 -15.25 -8.89 5.97
N VAL A 19 -14.76 -9.77 6.84
CA VAL A 19 -13.56 -10.58 6.63
C VAL A 19 -13.91 -12.07 6.47
N LYS A 20 -15.19 -12.39 6.26
CA LYS A 20 -15.65 -13.77 6.02
C LYS A 20 -15.11 -14.23 4.66
N GLY A 21 -14.45 -15.37 4.63
CA GLY A 21 -13.83 -15.92 3.42
C GLY A 21 -12.38 -15.47 3.16
N TRP A 22 -11.84 -14.52 3.94
CA TRP A 22 -10.51 -13.95 3.69
C TRP A 22 -9.32 -14.82 4.15
N GLY A 23 -9.52 -16.11 4.49
CA GLY A 23 -8.44 -17.04 4.86
C GLY A 23 -7.43 -16.43 5.84
N LYS A 24 -7.72 -16.47 7.16
CA LYS A 24 -6.89 -15.85 8.22
C LYS A 24 -5.38 -16.01 7.92
N PRO A 25 -4.54 -14.98 8.14
CA PRO A 25 -4.80 -13.73 8.88
C PRO A 25 -5.21 -12.53 8.00
N VAL A 26 -5.87 -11.53 8.58
CA VAL A 26 -6.14 -10.22 7.95
C VAL A 26 -5.44 -9.13 8.77
N VAL A 27 -4.76 -8.21 8.10
CA VAL A 27 -4.11 -7.04 8.70
C VAL A 27 -5.01 -5.83 8.51
N ALA A 28 -5.19 -5.05 9.56
CA ALA A 28 -5.96 -3.82 9.55
C ALA A 28 -5.07 -2.62 9.86
N TYR A 29 -5.20 -1.54 9.08
CA TYR A 29 -4.53 -0.28 9.33
C TYR A 29 -5.51 0.88 9.12
N ARG A 30 -5.45 1.88 10.00
CA ARG A 30 -6.29 3.08 9.97
C ARG A 30 -5.50 4.25 9.38
N GLY A 31 -5.98 4.80 8.27
CA GLY A 31 -5.62 6.12 7.77
C GLY A 31 -6.51 7.21 8.40
N ALA A 32 -6.37 8.46 7.97
CA ALA A 32 -7.11 9.60 8.54
C ALA A 32 -8.63 9.35 8.61
N GLU A 33 -9.21 8.89 7.49
CA GLU A 33 -10.66 8.62 7.39
C GLU A 33 -10.99 7.24 6.79
N ILE A 34 -9.96 6.43 6.52
CA ILE A 34 -10.12 5.14 5.85
C ILE A 34 -9.60 4.00 6.71
N LEU A 35 -10.32 2.87 6.70
CA LEU A 35 -9.85 1.60 7.25
C LEU A 35 -9.44 0.68 6.09
N ILE A 36 -8.18 0.28 6.07
CA ILE A 36 -7.66 -0.65 5.07
C ILE A 36 -7.57 -2.03 5.71
N LEU A 37 -8.25 -2.99 5.09
CA LEU A 37 -8.17 -4.41 5.41
C LEU A 37 -7.42 -5.11 4.28
N GLU A 38 -6.36 -5.84 4.61
CA GLU A 38 -5.52 -6.50 3.60
C GLU A 38 -4.96 -7.83 4.10
N SER A 39 -4.57 -8.72 3.17
CA SER A 39 -3.85 -9.95 3.52
C SER A 39 -2.42 -9.63 4.01
N PRO A 40 -1.74 -10.52 4.75
CA PRO A 40 -0.39 -10.26 5.26
C PRO A 40 0.61 -10.09 4.12
N ALA A 41 0.46 -10.86 3.04
CA ALA A 41 1.28 -10.73 1.84
C ALA A 41 1.12 -9.34 1.18
N ARG A 42 -0.12 -8.82 1.13
CA ARG A 42 -0.40 -7.49 0.59
C ARG A 42 0.14 -6.38 1.50
N ALA A 43 -0.01 -6.52 2.82
CA ALA A 43 0.58 -5.61 3.81
C ALA A 43 2.11 -5.54 3.71
N ALA A 44 2.77 -6.69 3.56
CA ALA A 44 4.22 -6.76 3.37
C ALA A 44 4.66 -6.09 2.06
N SER A 45 3.93 -6.35 0.96
CA SER A 45 4.18 -5.74 -0.35
C SER A 45 4.01 -4.22 -0.32
N ARG A 46 2.94 -3.71 0.33
CA ARG A 46 2.70 -2.28 0.53
C ARG A 46 3.81 -1.62 1.33
N THR A 47 4.24 -2.25 2.43
CA THR A 47 5.33 -1.74 3.27
C THR A 47 6.64 -1.67 2.51
N ARG A 48 6.94 -2.70 1.69
CA ARG A 48 8.11 -2.70 0.80
C ARG A 48 8.06 -1.57 -0.22
N LEU A 49 6.91 -1.38 -0.87
CA LEU A 49 6.70 -0.30 -1.83
C LEU A 49 6.90 1.08 -1.17
N ALA A 50 6.29 1.32 -0.02
CA ALA A 50 6.44 2.58 0.71
C ALA A 50 7.92 2.88 1.05
N ARG A 51 8.69 1.85 1.41
CA ARG A 51 10.14 1.98 1.65
C ARG A 51 10.89 2.36 0.38
N MET A 52 10.57 1.73 -0.75
CA MET A 52 11.18 2.05 -2.05
C MET A 52 10.88 3.49 -2.47
N VAL A 53 9.62 3.91 -2.36
CA VAL A 53 9.19 5.28 -2.65
C VAL A 53 9.92 6.28 -1.75
N ARG A 54 10.07 6.00 -0.44
CA ARG A 54 10.80 6.88 0.48
C ARG A 54 12.27 7.03 0.08
N LYS A 55 12.93 5.92 -0.28
CA LYS A 55 14.32 5.96 -0.77
C LYS A 55 14.44 6.78 -2.05
N LEU A 56 13.52 6.58 -2.99
CA LEU A 56 13.50 7.33 -4.24
C LEU A 56 13.32 8.84 -3.98
N ARG A 57 12.35 9.23 -3.16
CA ARG A 57 12.11 10.64 -2.80
C ARG A 57 13.32 11.29 -2.14
N ARG A 58 14.04 10.54 -1.30
CA ARG A 58 15.26 11.03 -0.67
C ARG A 58 16.35 11.25 -1.72
N ALA A 59 16.59 10.26 -2.57
CA ALA A 59 17.59 10.37 -3.64
C ALA A 59 17.28 11.51 -4.62
N THR A 60 16.01 11.71 -4.99
CA THR A 60 15.60 12.82 -5.87
C THR A 60 15.81 14.17 -5.19
N GLY A 61 15.58 14.26 -3.88
CA GLY A 61 15.88 15.48 -3.11
C GLY A 61 17.38 15.76 -3.02
N GLU A 62 18.21 14.74 -2.82
CA GLU A 62 19.67 14.85 -2.79
C GLU A 62 20.26 15.23 -4.17
N LEU A 63 19.64 14.76 -5.26
CA LEU A 63 20.07 15.04 -6.64
C LEU A 63 19.45 16.31 -7.24
N GLY A 64 18.54 16.99 -6.52
CA GLY A 64 17.84 18.17 -7.04
C GLY A 64 16.89 17.88 -8.22
N ILE A 65 16.44 16.63 -8.36
CA ILE A 65 15.55 16.21 -9.46
C ILE A 65 14.13 16.71 -9.19
N THR A 66 13.53 17.36 -10.18
CA THR A 66 12.17 17.91 -10.05
C THR A 66 11.10 16.84 -10.29
N PRO A 67 9.88 17.02 -9.75
CA PRO A 67 8.75 16.13 -10.04
C PRO A 67 8.48 15.94 -11.54
N ASP A 68 8.66 16.98 -12.34
CA ASP A 68 8.42 16.95 -13.79
C ASP A 68 9.42 16.03 -14.51
N GLN A 69 10.69 16.03 -14.08
CA GLN A 69 11.70 15.12 -14.62
C GLN A 69 11.38 13.66 -14.29
N ILE A 70 10.84 13.40 -13.10
CA ILE A 70 10.39 12.05 -12.71
C ILE A 70 9.18 11.62 -13.55
N ALA A 71 8.21 12.51 -13.78
CA ALA A 71 7.03 12.22 -14.58
C ALA A 71 7.42 11.88 -16.04
N ALA A 72 8.32 12.66 -16.64
CA ALA A 72 8.83 12.41 -17.98
C ALA A 72 9.50 11.03 -18.11
N GLU A 73 10.31 10.64 -17.11
CA GLU A 73 10.98 9.34 -17.10
C GLU A 73 9.97 8.19 -16.92
N VAL A 74 8.97 8.34 -16.04
CA VAL A 74 7.91 7.35 -15.86
C VAL A 74 7.12 7.16 -17.15
N GLU A 75 6.76 8.24 -17.84
CA GLU A 75 6.09 8.16 -19.15
C GLU A 75 6.95 7.45 -20.19
N ALA A 76 8.26 7.76 -20.24
CA ALA A 76 9.18 7.11 -21.17
C ALA A 76 9.26 5.59 -20.94
N VAL A 77 9.32 5.15 -19.67
CA VAL A 77 9.30 3.74 -19.29
C VAL A 77 7.96 3.08 -19.67
N GLN A 78 6.84 3.74 -19.41
CA GLN A 78 5.51 3.22 -19.78
C GLN A 78 5.37 3.07 -21.30
N ARG A 79 5.75 4.08 -22.09
CA ARG A 79 5.77 4.03 -23.56
C ARG A 79 6.67 2.89 -24.07
N LYS A 80 7.84 2.70 -23.48
CA LYS A 80 8.77 1.62 -23.86
C LYS A 80 8.20 0.23 -23.56
N ARG A 81 7.46 0.07 -22.46
CA ARG A 81 6.80 -1.20 -22.10
C ARG A 81 5.58 -1.48 -22.98
N ALA A 82 4.75 -0.48 -23.26
CA ALA A 82 3.58 -0.61 -24.13
C ALA A 82 3.96 -1.02 -25.57
N ARG A 83 5.17 -0.66 -26.03
CA ARG A 83 5.71 -1.10 -27.33
C ARG A 83 6.29 -2.52 -27.34
N ARG A 84 6.40 -3.16 -26.17
CA ARG A 84 6.96 -4.51 -26.01
C ARG A 84 5.91 -5.58 -25.68
N SER A 85 4.65 -5.20 -25.49
CA SER A 85 3.50 -6.12 -25.41
C SER A 85 2.80 -6.21 -26.76
#